data_AF-A0A3N0IFV1-F1
#
_entry.id   AF-A0A3N0IFV1-F1
#
_cell.length_a   1.000
_cell.length_b   1.000
_cell.length_c   1.000
_cell.angle_alpha   90.00
_cell.angle_beta   90.00
_cell.angle_gamma   90.00
#
_symmetry.space_group_name_H-M   'P 1'
#
loop_
_entity.id
_entity.type
_entity.pdbx_description
1 polymer ?
#
loop_
_entity_poly.entity_id
_entity_poly.type
_entity_poly.pdbx_seq_one_letter_code
_entity_poly.pdbx_strand_id
1 'polypeptide(L)'
;MLPYIPDVVPNIVVALVIVVAFVMAFAPALRKCPVAFYAVWIAACMATFVDIVRWIPWLYYVVQAFASCYTGVAFYLLVMFAGAFPKKWWFTKRLLSVRTEMSIIGGFVIFAHVIQVLIMVPLSFTPIWDKAWGGGLTSIIMFIAASVVGVPLTVCFFVPWITSFRTVRGIMEHSTWKKVQRLAYPFMALMVLQGILLSIGHAVYAQPGGDGFVGYMVNALAYAAIGVAYVALKLRRRAERRAKVVARQDVSA
;
A
#
# COMPACT_ATOMS: atom_id res chain seq x y z
N MET A 1 -1.12 13.97 -27.81
CA MET A 1 -0.70 12.55 -27.73
C MET A 1 -0.38 12.30 -26.27
N LEU A 2 -1.23 11.64 -25.49
CA LEU A 2 -0.90 11.23 -24.12
C LEU A 2 -0.45 9.76 -24.19
N PRO A 3 0.86 9.46 -24.24
CA PRO A 3 1.32 8.09 -24.20
C PRO A 3 1.55 7.74 -22.73
N TYR A 4 0.48 7.32 -22.04
CA TYR A 4 0.65 6.63 -20.77
C TYR A 4 -0.49 5.64 -20.53
N ILE A 5 -0.41 4.51 -21.21
CA ILE A 5 -0.95 3.25 -20.72
C ILE A 5 0.28 2.34 -20.64
N PRO A 6 0.86 2.10 -19.46
CA PRO A 6 1.93 1.13 -19.37
C PRO A 6 1.35 -0.26 -19.60
N ASP A 7 1.83 -0.92 -20.65
CA ASP A 7 1.77 -2.36 -20.78
C ASP A 7 2.37 -2.98 -19.52
N VAL A 8 1.49 -3.62 -18.73
CA VAL A 8 1.77 -4.35 -17.48
C VAL A 8 2.44 -3.51 -16.38
N VAL A 9 1.68 -2.58 -15.80
CA VAL A 9 1.87 -2.32 -14.36
C VAL A 9 1.39 -3.57 -13.60
N PRO A 10 2.17 -4.17 -12.68
CA PRO A 10 1.68 -5.30 -11.91
C PRO A 10 0.40 -4.89 -11.18
N ASN A 11 -0.71 -5.59 -11.46
CA ASN A 11 -1.91 -5.44 -10.65
C ASN A 11 -1.56 -5.76 -9.18
N ILE A 12 -2.42 -5.36 -8.25
CA ILE A 12 -2.13 -5.53 -6.82
C ILE A 12 -1.84 -7.00 -6.44
N VAL A 13 -2.40 -7.96 -7.17
CA VAL A 13 -2.18 -9.39 -6.95
C VAL A 13 -0.75 -9.80 -7.32
N VAL A 14 -0.25 -9.39 -8.47
CA VAL A 14 1.13 -9.65 -8.90
C VAL A 14 2.12 -9.01 -7.95
N ALA A 15 1.89 -7.75 -7.57
CA ALA A 15 2.73 -7.06 -6.61
C ALA A 15 2.76 -7.78 -5.25
N LEU A 16 1.62 -8.27 -4.76
CA LEU A 16 1.53 -9.07 -3.53
C LEU A 16 2.33 -10.37 -3.63
N VAL A 17 2.24 -11.10 -4.75
CA VAL A 17 2.99 -12.35 -4.94
C VAL A 17 4.49 -12.08 -4.90
N ILE A 18 4.96 -11.05 -5.62
CA ILE A 18 6.37 -10.67 -5.67
C ILE A 18 6.87 -10.26 -4.27
N VAL A 19 6.14 -9.39 -3.58
CA VAL A 19 6.53 -8.90 -2.26
C VAL A 19 6.49 -10.02 -1.22
N VAL A 20 5.51 -10.92 -1.26
CA VAL A 20 5.48 -12.11 -0.40
C VAL A 20 6.72 -12.98 -0.66
N ALA A 21 7.02 -13.30 -1.91
CA ALA A 21 8.20 -14.09 -2.26
C ALA A 21 9.49 -13.44 -1.75
N PHE A 22 9.66 -12.12 -1.99
CA PHE A 22 10.78 -11.34 -1.51
C PHE A 22 10.91 -11.40 0.02
N VAL A 23 9.85 -11.10 0.76
CA VAL A 23 9.89 -11.09 2.24
C VAL A 23 10.21 -12.47 2.78
N MET A 24 9.64 -13.53 2.21
CA MET A 24 9.86 -14.88 2.71
C MET A 24 11.31 -15.34 2.49
N ALA A 25 11.87 -15.07 1.31
CA ALA A 25 13.26 -15.36 0.97
C ALA A 25 14.24 -14.53 1.80
N PHE A 26 14.06 -13.21 1.83
CA PHE A 26 15.08 -12.28 2.36
C PHE A 26 14.89 -11.88 3.81
N ALA A 27 13.80 -12.27 4.51
CA ALA A 27 13.57 -11.90 5.90
C ALA A 27 14.74 -12.15 6.90
N PRO A 28 15.60 -13.19 6.81
CA PRO A 28 16.75 -13.31 7.71
C PRO A 28 17.81 -12.25 7.39
N ALA A 29 18.09 -12.05 6.11
CA ALA A 29 19.07 -11.08 5.62
C ALA A 29 18.61 -9.65 5.92
N LEU A 30 17.33 -9.35 5.68
CA LEU A 30 16.69 -8.07 5.96
C LEU A 30 16.78 -7.70 7.44
N ARG A 31 16.67 -8.68 8.34
CA ARG A 31 16.83 -8.44 9.78
C ARG A 31 18.29 -8.18 10.18
N LYS A 32 19.24 -8.87 9.54
CA LYS A 32 20.68 -8.75 9.84
C LYS A 32 21.27 -7.45 9.32
N CYS A 33 20.95 -7.08 8.07
CA CYS A 33 21.50 -5.90 7.41
C CYS A 33 20.40 -5.05 6.73
N PRO A 34 19.48 -4.45 7.52
CA PRO A 34 18.35 -3.71 6.96
C PRO A 34 18.77 -2.49 6.12
N VAL A 35 19.88 -1.84 6.49
CA VAL A 35 20.35 -0.61 5.82
C VAL A 35 20.72 -0.86 4.36
N ALA A 36 21.36 -2.01 4.04
CA ALA A 36 21.68 -2.36 2.66
C ALA A 36 20.42 -2.48 1.79
N PHE A 37 19.37 -3.12 2.32
CA PHE A 37 18.09 -3.18 1.63
C PHE A 37 17.47 -1.79 1.46
N TYR A 38 17.49 -0.95 2.50
CA TYR A 38 16.97 0.41 2.38
C TYR A 38 17.68 1.20 1.28
N ALA A 39 19.01 1.11 1.17
CA ALA A 39 19.78 1.76 0.13
C ALA A 39 19.38 1.30 -1.28
N VAL A 40 19.22 -0.02 -1.48
CA VAL A 40 18.78 -0.58 -2.78
C VAL A 40 17.39 -0.08 -3.15
N TRP A 41 16.45 -0.10 -2.21
CA TRP A 41 15.08 0.36 -2.46
C TRP A 41 15.00 1.86 -2.71
N ILE A 42 15.80 2.67 -2.01
CA ILE A 42 15.94 4.10 -2.27
C ILE A 42 16.50 4.33 -3.68
N ALA A 43 17.55 3.61 -4.09
CA ALA A 43 18.12 3.71 -5.43
C ALA A 43 17.09 3.36 -6.52
N ALA A 44 16.32 2.28 -6.33
CA ALA A 44 15.22 1.92 -7.23
C ALA A 44 14.13 3.01 -7.29
N CYS A 45 13.80 3.63 -6.15
CA CYS A 45 12.87 4.75 -6.11
C CYS A 45 13.42 5.98 -6.85
N MET A 46 14.71 6.31 -6.70
CA MET A 46 15.33 7.43 -7.42
C MET A 46 15.33 7.21 -8.93
N ALA A 47 15.51 5.96 -9.37
CA ALA A 47 15.43 5.61 -10.79
C ALA A 47 14.07 5.95 -11.42
N THR A 48 12.97 6.00 -10.65
CA THR A 48 11.65 6.40 -11.17
C THR A 48 11.56 7.88 -11.59
N PHE A 49 12.50 8.72 -11.13
CA PHE A 49 12.59 10.14 -11.49
C PHE A 49 13.51 10.41 -12.67
N VAL A 50 14.25 9.41 -13.17
CA VAL A 50 15.20 9.60 -14.26
C VAL A 50 14.56 9.18 -15.59
N ASP A 51 14.35 10.14 -16.49
CA ASP A 51 13.66 9.88 -17.76
C ASP A 51 14.32 8.80 -18.61
N ILE A 52 15.67 8.70 -18.59
CA ILE A 52 16.42 7.69 -19.34
C ILE A 52 15.97 6.24 -19.03
N VAL A 53 15.48 5.99 -17.82
CA VAL A 53 14.99 4.68 -17.40
C VAL A 53 13.77 4.26 -18.22
N ARG A 54 12.91 5.21 -18.60
CA ARG A 54 11.72 4.94 -19.43
C ARG A 54 12.08 4.53 -20.86
N TRP A 55 13.25 4.92 -21.34
CA TRP A 55 13.73 4.60 -22.69
C TRP A 55 14.43 3.24 -22.79
N ILE A 56 14.69 2.58 -21.65
CA ILE A 56 15.34 1.26 -21.60
C ILE A 56 14.31 0.23 -21.10
N PRO A 57 13.65 -0.54 -21.97
CA PRO A 57 12.47 -1.33 -21.60
C PRO A 57 12.72 -2.32 -20.45
N TRP A 58 13.80 -3.11 -20.50
CA TRP A 58 14.10 -4.09 -19.44
C TRP A 58 14.34 -3.41 -18.09
N LEU A 59 15.02 -2.26 -18.07
CA LEU A 59 15.30 -1.51 -16.86
C LEU A 59 14.02 -0.87 -16.30
N TYR A 60 13.17 -0.33 -17.18
CA TYR A 60 11.86 0.19 -16.81
C TYR A 60 11.00 -0.85 -16.09
N TYR A 61 10.92 -2.07 -16.63
CA TYR A 61 10.16 -3.15 -15.99
C TYR A 61 10.72 -3.56 -14.63
N VAL A 62 12.05 -3.63 -14.49
CA VAL A 62 12.69 -3.90 -13.21
C VAL A 62 12.39 -2.77 -12.21
N VAL A 63 12.54 -1.52 -12.60
CA VAL A 63 12.24 -0.37 -11.73
C VAL A 63 10.76 -0.33 -11.35
N GLN A 64 9.83 -0.63 -12.27
CA GLN A 64 8.40 -0.77 -11.98
C GLN A 64 8.11 -1.89 -10.98
N ALA A 65 8.73 -3.07 -11.13
CA ALA A 65 8.51 -4.19 -10.24
C ALA A 65 8.92 -3.87 -8.78
N PHE A 66 9.98 -3.09 -8.61
CA PHE A 66 10.44 -2.67 -7.28
C PHE A 66 9.73 -1.39 -6.81
N ALA A 67 9.79 -0.30 -7.57
CA ALA A 67 9.38 1.01 -7.11
C ALA A 67 7.97 1.46 -7.55
N SER A 68 7.12 0.56 -8.07
CA SER A 68 5.72 0.91 -8.31
C SER A 68 4.93 1.14 -7.02
N CYS A 69 3.88 1.97 -7.11
CA CYS A 69 2.94 2.17 -6.01
C CYS A 69 2.34 0.86 -5.49
N TYR A 70 2.01 -0.09 -6.37
CA TYR A 70 1.47 -1.39 -5.99
C TYR A 70 2.44 -2.19 -5.12
N THR A 71 3.74 -2.12 -5.39
CA THR A 71 4.77 -2.76 -4.56
C THR A 71 4.81 -2.15 -3.16
N GLY A 72 4.75 -0.81 -3.05
CA GLY A 72 4.62 -0.12 -1.76
C GLY A 72 3.36 -0.52 -1.00
N VAL A 73 2.20 -0.54 -1.67
CA VAL A 73 0.92 -0.97 -1.11
C VAL A 73 0.98 -2.43 -0.64
N ALA A 74 1.60 -3.32 -1.42
CA ALA A 74 1.77 -4.73 -1.08
C ALA A 74 2.57 -4.92 0.22
N PHE A 75 3.67 -4.17 0.43
CA PHE A 75 4.38 -4.18 1.71
C PHE A 75 3.48 -3.76 2.87
N TYR A 76 2.71 -2.68 2.71
CA TYR A 76 1.81 -2.22 3.76
C TYR A 76 0.67 -3.20 4.04
N LEU A 77 0.12 -3.84 3.00
CA LEU A 77 -0.84 -4.93 3.17
C LEU A 77 -0.22 -6.06 4.01
N LEU A 78 1.00 -6.52 3.72
CA LEU A 78 1.67 -7.53 4.54
C LEU A 78 1.87 -7.08 5.99
N VAL A 79 2.28 -5.83 6.21
CA VAL A 79 2.45 -5.24 7.56
C VAL A 79 1.13 -5.25 8.34
N MET A 80 0.01 -4.95 7.67
CA MET A 80 -1.33 -4.94 8.28
C MET A 80 -1.85 -6.36 8.53
N PHE A 81 -1.72 -7.25 7.55
CA PHE A 81 -2.17 -8.64 7.64
C PHE A 81 -1.35 -9.48 8.63
N ALA A 82 -0.06 -9.20 8.81
CA ALA A 82 0.74 -9.80 9.89
C ALA A 82 0.11 -9.55 11.28
N GLY A 83 -0.55 -8.40 11.45
CA GLY A 83 -1.31 -8.04 12.65
C GLY A 83 -2.73 -8.63 12.72
N ALA A 84 -3.19 -9.31 11.67
CA ALA A 84 -4.49 -9.99 11.59
C ALA A 84 -4.34 -11.51 11.70
N PHE A 85 -3.29 -12.10 11.12
CA PHE A 85 -3.07 -13.55 11.11
C PHE A 85 -2.83 -14.17 12.51
N PRO A 86 -3.09 -15.49 12.67
CA PRO A 86 -2.76 -16.23 13.88
C PRO A 86 -1.25 -16.22 14.16
N LYS A 87 -0.86 -15.83 15.38
CA LYS A 87 0.57 -15.75 15.79
C LYS A 87 1.28 -17.11 15.85
N LYS A 88 0.52 -18.21 15.84
CA LYS A 88 1.05 -19.57 15.90
C LYS A 88 1.74 -19.99 14.59
N TRP A 89 1.29 -19.45 13.46
CA TRP A 89 1.82 -19.82 12.15
C TRP A 89 3.24 -19.33 11.94
N TRP A 90 4.10 -20.20 11.38
CA TRP A 90 5.48 -19.87 11.03
C TRP A 90 5.54 -18.66 10.10
N PHE A 91 4.66 -18.61 9.09
CA PHE A 91 4.51 -17.47 8.18
C PHE A 91 4.26 -16.15 8.92
N THR A 92 3.31 -16.12 9.86
CA THR A 92 3.01 -14.92 10.65
C THR A 92 4.20 -14.50 11.50
N LYS A 93 4.89 -15.45 12.16
CA LYS A 93 6.09 -15.16 12.95
C LYS A 93 7.17 -14.53 12.08
N ARG A 94 7.35 -15.05 10.86
CA ARG A 94 8.27 -14.52 9.86
C ARG A 94 7.93 -13.08 9.50
N LEU A 95 6.69 -12.78 9.11
CA LEU A 95 6.26 -11.42 8.80
C LEU A 95 6.44 -10.47 10.00
N LEU A 96 6.05 -10.90 11.20
CA LEU A 96 6.16 -10.08 12.41
C LEU A 96 7.62 -9.74 12.75
N SER A 97 8.56 -10.63 12.44
CA SER A 97 9.98 -10.47 12.75
C SER A 97 10.73 -9.45 11.88
N VAL A 98 10.12 -9.02 10.77
CA VAL A 98 10.65 -7.98 9.86
C VAL A 98 9.61 -6.89 9.57
N ARG A 99 8.62 -6.76 10.47
CA ARG A 99 7.46 -5.90 10.25
C ARG A 99 7.84 -4.42 10.12
N THR A 100 8.79 -3.96 10.93
CA THR A 100 9.26 -2.58 10.90
C THR A 100 10.03 -2.30 9.62
N GLU A 101 10.89 -3.23 9.21
CA GLU A 101 11.71 -3.16 8.01
C GLU A 101 10.84 -3.12 6.75
N MET A 102 9.79 -3.95 6.68
CA MET A 102 8.79 -3.89 5.59
C MET A 102 8.06 -2.55 5.55
N SER A 103 7.68 -1.99 6.70
CA SER A 103 7.03 -0.67 6.78
C SER A 103 7.95 0.44 6.26
N ILE A 104 9.24 0.38 6.60
CA ILE A 104 10.23 1.37 6.14
C ILE A 104 10.44 1.26 4.63
N ILE A 105 10.67 0.04 4.10
CA ILE A 105 10.85 -0.20 2.66
C ILE A 105 9.60 0.24 1.87
N GLY A 106 8.43 -0.25 2.25
CA GLY A 106 7.17 0.11 1.61
C GLY A 106 6.93 1.62 1.64
N GLY A 107 7.31 2.28 2.73
CA GLY A 107 7.15 3.72 2.84
C GLY A 107 8.13 4.53 2.00
N PHE A 108 9.36 4.08 1.72
CA PHE A 108 10.20 4.76 0.71
C PHE A 108 9.55 4.74 -0.68
N VAL A 109 8.98 3.59 -1.06
CA VAL A 109 8.28 3.43 -2.34
C VAL A 109 7.04 4.33 -2.42
N ILE A 110 6.19 4.29 -1.39
CA ILE A 110 5.00 5.14 -1.34
C ILE A 110 5.38 6.63 -1.27
N PHE A 111 6.42 6.99 -0.53
CA PHE A 111 6.89 8.38 -0.46
C PHE A 111 7.35 8.90 -1.82
N ALA A 112 8.15 8.11 -2.55
CA ALA A 112 8.56 8.44 -3.92
C ALA A 112 7.35 8.60 -4.85
N HIS A 113 6.36 7.70 -4.75
CA HIS A 113 5.12 7.81 -5.50
C HIS A 113 4.32 9.08 -5.15
N VAL A 114 4.18 9.40 -3.85
CA VAL A 114 3.49 10.61 -3.38
C VAL A 114 4.11 11.87 -3.96
N ILE A 115 5.44 11.96 -4.04
CA ILE A 115 6.12 13.10 -4.66
C ILE A 115 5.70 13.26 -6.14
N GLN A 116 5.61 12.16 -6.89
CA GLN A 116 5.23 12.19 -8.31
C GLN A 116 3.78 12.63 -8.53
N VAL A 117 2.87 12.22 -7.65
CA VAL A 117 1.44 12.52 -7.79
C VAL A 117 0.99 13.75 -7.00
N LEU A 118 1.88 14.41 -6.26
CA LEU A 118 1.55 15.55 -5.42
C LEU A 118 0.88 16.69 -6.20
N ILE A 119 1.33 16.93 -7.44
CA ILE A 119 0.80 17.96 -8.33
C ILE A 119 -0.65 17.68 -8.76
N MET A 120 -1.12 16.43 -8.66
CA MET A 120 -2.48 16.06 -9.06
C MET A 120 -3.53 16.69 -8.14
N VAL A 121 -3.20 16.95 -6.87
CA VAL A 121 -4.11 17.59 -5.92
C VAL A 121 -4.48 19.01 -6.35
N PRO A 122 -3.55 19.97 -6.53
CA PRO A 122 -3.90 21.31 -6.98
C PRO A 122 -4.49 21.30 -8.41
N LEU A 123 -3.99 20.44 -9.31
CA LEU A 123 -4.56 20.30 -10.66
C LEU A 123 -6.04 19.92 -10.63
N SER A 124 -6.46 19.13 -9.65
CA SER A 124 -7.85 18.68 -9.49
C SER A 124 -8.86 19.81 -9.25
N PHE A 125 -8.39 21.00 -8.87
CA PHE A 125 -9.22 22.20 -8.68
C PHE A 125 -9.20 23.16 -9.88
N THR A 126 -8.60 22.74 -11.00
CA THR A 126 -8.48 23.57 -12.21
C THR A 126 -9.27 22.97 -13.37
N PRO A 127 -9.65 23.76 -14.39
CA PRO A 127 -10.28 23.24 -15.61
C PRO A 127 -9.41 22.24 -16.40
N ILE A 128 -8.12 22.13 -16.09
CA ILE A 128 -7.21 21.14 -16.70
C ILE A 128 -7.59 19.73 -16.26
N TRP A 129 -8.19 19.56 -15.07
CA TRP A 129 -8.59 18.26 -14.54
C TRP A 129 -9.58 17.53 -15.45
N ASP A 130 -10.66 18.21 -15.83
CA ASP A 130 -11.67 17.64 -16.71
C ASP A 130 -11.09 17.34 -18.09
N LYS A 131 -10.19 18.18 -18.59
CA LYS A 131 -9.48 17.92 -19.85
C LYS A 131 -8.60 16.67 -19.77
N ALA A 132 -7.92 16.45 -18.65
CA ALA A 132 -7.06 15.29 -18.44
C ALA A 132 -7.86 13.98 -18.33
N TRP A 133 -9.04 14.03 -17.70
CA TRP A 133 -9.84 12.85 -17.38
C TRP A 133 -11.09 12.66 -18.23
N GLY A 134 -11.29 13.47 -19.28
CA GLY A 134 -12.44 13.38 -20.18
C GLY A 134 -13.76 13.89 -19.57
N GLY A 135 -13.69 14.60 -18.43
CA GLY A 135 -14.85 15.15 -17.72
C GLY A 135 -15.81 14.11 -17.14
N GLY A 136 -17.01 14.58 -16.80
CA GLY A 136 -18.12 13.73 -16.37
C GLY A 136 -17.82 12.89 -15.13
N LEU A 137 -18.25 11.62 -15.16
CA LEU A 137 -18.10 10.72 -14.01
C LEU A 137 -16.64 10.40 -13.69
N THR A 138 -15.79 10.24 -14.71
CA THR A 138 -14.36 9.92 -14.51
C THR A 138 -13.66 11.02 -13.72
N SER A 139 -13.84 12.28 -14.11
CA SER A 139 -13.16 13.39 -13.45
C SER A 139 -13.61 13.55 -11.99
N ILE A 140 -14.90 13.31 -11.71
CA ILE A 140 -15.45 13.29 -10.35
C ILE A 140 -14.82 12.18 -9.51
N ILE A 141 -14.78 10.94 -10.01
CA ILE A 141 -14.20 9.80 -9.28
C ILE A 141 -12.71 10.05 -9.01
N MET A 142 -11.97 10.51 -10.02
CA MET A 142 -10.55 10.82 -9.87
C MET A 142 -10.32 11.97 -8.88
N PHE A 143 -11.19 12.99 -8.88
CA PHE A 143 -11.10 14.09 -7.92
C PHE A 143 -11.25 13.58 -6.48
N ILE A 144 -12.26 12.73 -6.25
CA ILE A 144 -12.47 12.09 -4.95
C ILE A 144 -11.24 11.26 -4.56
N ALA A 145 -10.69 10.47 -5.48
CA ALA A 145 -9.49 9.70 -5.23
C ALA A 145 -8.28 10.57 -4.90
N ALA A 146 -7.97 11.59 -5.70
CA ALA A 146 -6.77 12.42 -5.51
C ALA A 146 -6.87 13.29 -4.24
N SER A 147 -8.00 13.98 -4.06
CA SER A 147 -8.13 15.07 -3.10
C SER A 147 -8.89 14.67 -1.84
N VAL A 148 -10.00 13.96 -1.96
CA VAL A 148 -10.86 13.62 -0.81
C VAL A 148 -10.32 12.42 -0.04
N VAL A 149 -9.80 11.40 -0.73
CA VAL A 149 -9.26 10.17 -0.11
C VAL A 149 -7.75 10.20 -0.05
N GLY A 150 -7.08 10.64 -1.12
CA GLY A 150 -5.62 10.67 -1.25
C GLY A 150 -4.93 11.55 -0.20
N VAL A 151 -5.47 12.73 0.11
CA VAL A 151 -4.88 13.63 1.12
C VAL A 151 -4.98 13.04 2.53
N PRO A 152 -6.15 12.62 3.05
CA PRO A 152 -6.22 11.93 4.34
C PRO A 152 -5.39 10.65 4.40
N LEU A 153 -5.34 9.87 3.29
CA LEU A 153 -4.52 8.67 3.20
C LEU A 153 -3.05 9.00 3.41
N THR A 154 -2.56 10.04 2.74
CA THR A 154 -1.17 10.50 2.82
C THR A 154 -0.81 10.93 4.24
N VAL A 155 -1.70 11.67 4.91
CA VAL A 155 -1.51 12.04 6.34
C VAL A 155 -1.48 10.80 7.24
N CYS A 156 -2.42 9.88 7.05
CA CYS A 156 -2.49 8.63 7.81
C CYS A 156 -1.30 7.69 7.53
N PHE A 157 -0.61 7.87 6.41
CA PHE A 157 0.59 7.14 6.03
C PHE A 157 1.86 7.71 6.70
N PHE A 158 2.08 9.02 6.60
CA PHE A 158 3.32 9.64 7.06
C PHE A 158 3.55 9.43 8.56
N VAL A 159 2.51 9.57 9.37
CA VAL A 159 2.64 9.50 10.83
C VAL A 159 3.10 8.09 11.29
N PRO A 160 2.44 6.97 10.90
CA PRO A 160 2.95 5.63 11.19
C PRO A 160 4.29 5.29 10.53
N TRP A 161 4.57 5.81 9.35
CA TRP A 161 5.84 5.55 8.66
C TRP A 161 7.02 6.21 9.38
N ILE A 162 6.94 7.50 9.71
CA ILE A 162 7.99 8.23 10.45
C ILE A 162 8.23 7.58 11.82
N THR A 163 7.16 7.14 12.50
CA THR A 163 7.29 6.45 13.80
C THR A 163 7.79 5.00 13.69
N SER A 164 7.98 4.46 12.49
CA SER A 164 8.61 3.15 12.27
C SER A 164 10.14 3.21 12.39
N PHE A 165 10.76 4.38 12.21
CA PHE A 165 12.21 4.54 12.38
C PHE A 165 12.62 4.37 13.85
N ARG A 166 13.68 3.59 14.11
CA ARG A 166 14.12 3.26 15.48
C ARG A 166 14.45 4.50 16.31
N THR A 167 15.07 5.51 15.69
CA THR A 167 15.39 6.79 16.32
C THR A 167 14.13 7.47 16.86
N VAL A 168 13.10 7.61 16.02
CA VAL A 168 11.81 8.23 16.39
C VAL A 168 11.06 7.36 17.40
N ARG A 169 11.12 6.04 17.26
CA ARG A 169 10.48 5.11 18.22
C ARG A 169 11.11 5.22 19.62
N GLY A 170 12.43 5.39 19.70
CA GLY A 170 13.19 5.40 20.95
C GLY A 170 12.90 6.61 21.84
N ILE A 171 12.61 7.76 21.24
CA ILE A 171 12.22 8.99 21.95
C ILE A 171 10.74 9.02 22.39
N MET A 172 9.92 8.08 21.90
CA MET A 172 8.47 8.11 22.10
C MET A 172 8.01 7.20 23.24
N GLU A 173 7.20 7.75 24.15
CA GLU A 173 6.56 6.95 25.20
C GLU A 173 5.67 5.84 24.59
N HIS A 174 5.59 4.70 25.26
CA HIS A 174 4.85 3.54 24.77
C HIS A 174 3.35 3.82 24.59
N SER A 175 2.75 4.62 25.47
CA SER A 175 1.33 4.98 25.40
C SER A 175 1.02 5.83 24.17
N THR A 176 1.84 6.85 23.90
CA THR A 176 1.76 7.73 22.73
C THR A 176 1.99 6.96 21.44
N TRP A 177 2.98 6.08 21.40
CA TRP A 177 3.22 5.21 20.24
C TRP A 177 2.01 4.33 19.92
N LYS A 178 1.36 3.74 20.93
CA LYS A 178 0.13 2.97 20.71
C LYS A 178 -0.99 3.81 20.13
N LYS A 179 -1.16 5.07 20.59
CA LYS A 179 -2.18 5.99 20.08
C LYS A 179 -1.91 6.31 18.61
N VAL A 180 -0.68 6.68 18.27
CA VAL A 180 -0.26 6.97 16.89
C VAL A 180 -0.45 5.76 15.97
N GLN A 181 -0.07 4.57 16.41
CA GLN A 181 -0.26 3.35 15.61
C GLN A 181 -1.72 2.96 15.40
N ARG A 182 -2.70 3.62 16.05
CA ARG A 182 -4.12 3.48 15.68
C ARG A 182 -4.42 4.09 14.31
N LEU A 183 -3.62 5.04 13.83
CA LEU A 183 -3.77 5.59 12.47
C LEU A 183 -3.56 4.54 11.37
N ALA A 184 -2.92 3.41 11.69
CA ALA A 184 -2.82 2.28 10.77
C ALA A 184 -4.20 1.72 10.36
N TYR A 185 -5.24 1.87 11.19
CA TYR A 185 -6.60 1.41 10.86
C TYR A 185 -7.28 2.27 9.78
N PRO A 186 -7.42 3.60 9.94
CA PRO A 186 -7.91 4.45 8.86
C PRO A 186 -6.98 4.42 7.65
N PHE A 187 -5.66 4.33 7.83
CA PHE A 187 -4.72 4.11 6.71
C PHE A 187 -5.09 2.88 5.87
N MET A 188 -5.33 1.72 6.48
CA MET A 188 -5.73 0.51 5.75
C MET A 188 -7.07 0.68 5.02
N ALA A 189 -8.05 1.32 5.66
CA ALA A 189 -9.36 1.55 5.04
C ALA A 189 -9.23 2.50 3.84
N LEU A 190 -8.53 3.62 4.01
CA LEU A 190 -8.29 4.61 2.97
C LEU A 190 -7.44 4.03 1.84
N MET A 191 -6.44 3.19 2.12
CA MET A 191 -5.59 2.56 1.12
C MET A 191 -6.38 1.61 0.22
N VAL A 192 -7.28 0.80 0.81
CA VAL A 192 -8.19 -0.06 0.03
C VAL A 192 -9.17 0.77 -0.78
N LEU A 193 -9.80 1.78 -0.17
CA LEU A 193 -10.74 2.66 -0.85
C LEU A 193 -10.07 3.40 -2.02
N GLN A 194 -8.86 3.92 -1.82
CA GLN A 194 -8.08 4.58 -2.86
C GLN A 194 -7.79 3.64 -4.03
N GLY A 195 -7.38 2.40 -3.74
CA GLY A 195 -7.16 1.38 -4.76
C GLY A 195 -8.41 1.07 -5.57
N ILE A 196 -9.57 0.99 -4.93
CA ILE A 196 -10.88 0.80 -5.59
C ILE A 196 -11.23 2.01 -6.44
N LEU A 197 -11.18 3.23 -5.89
CA LEU A 197 -11.57 4.45 -6.60
C LEU A 197 -10.71 4.71 -7.84
N LEU A 198 -9.38 4.57 -7.72
CA LEU A 198 -8.48 4.71 -8.87
C LEU A 198 -8.77 3.64 -9.93
N SER A 199 -8.98 2.39 -9.52
CA SER A 199 -9.28 1.30 -10.45
C SER A 199 -10.61 1.52 -11.16
N ILE A 200 -11.67 1.91 -10.44
CA ILE A 200 -12.97 2.23 -11.05
C ILE A 200 -12.86 3.46 -11.94
N GLY A 201 -12.20 4.52 -11.49
CA GLY A 201 -11.99 5.72 -12.30
C GLY A 201 -11.31 5.40 -13.63
N HIS A 202 -10.25 4.59 -13.62
CA HIS A 202 -9.56 4.19 -14.84
C HIS A 202 -10.41 3.27 -15.72
N ALA A 203 -11.25 2.41 -15.15
CA ALA A 203 -12.17 1.59 -15.93
C ALA A 203 -13.27 2.42 -16.59
N VAL A 204 -13.85 3.38 -15.86
CA VAL A 204 -14.83 4.32 -16.43
C VAL A 204 -14.16 5.15 -17.53
N TYR A 205 -12.92 5.60 -17.34
CA TYR A 205 -12.16 6.29 -18.38
C TYR A 205 -11.96 5.43 -19.63
N ALA A 206 -11.59 4.16 -19.47
CA ALA A 206 -11.36 3.22 -20.56
C ALA A 206 -12.65 2.81 -21.31
N GLN A 207 -13.82 3.00 -20.70
CA GLN A 207 -15.14 2.56 -21.19
C GLN A 207 -15.30 1.03 -21.28
N PRO A 208 -16.54 0.50 -21.21
CA PRO A 208 -16.79 -0.92 -21.43
C PRO A 208 -16.32 -1.37 -22.83
N GLY A 209 -15.46 -2.39 -22.87
CA GLY A 209 -14.90 -2.92 -24.12
C GLY A 209 -13.63 -2.22 -24.61
N GLY A 210 -13.17 -1.15 -23.93
CA GLY A 210 -11.89 -0.52 -24.20
C GLY A 210 -10.70 -1.29 -23.60
N ASP A 211 -9.52 -1.03 -24.15
CA ASP A 211 -8.28 -1.65 -23.71
C ASP A 211 -8.02 -1.39 -22.22
N GLY A 212 -7.75 -2.46 -21.46
CA GLY A 212 -7.45 -2.38 -20.02
C GLY A 212 -8.68 -2.32 -19.09
N PHE A 213 -9.91 -2.14 -19.60
CA PHE A 213 -11.14 -2.10 -18.78
C PHE A 213 -11.24 -3.30 -17.81
N VAL A 214 -11.08 -4.51 -18.35
CA VAL A 214 -11.15 -5.76 -17.55
C VAL A 214 -10.06 -5.78 -16.47
N GLY A 215 -8.84 -5.34 -16.80
CA GLY A 215 -7.73 -5.29 -15.85
C GLY A 215 -8.03 -4.37 -14.67
N TYR A 216 -8.58 -3.18 -14.94
CA TYR A 216 -8.99 -2.24 -13.91
C TYR A 216 -10.13 -2.78 -13.04
N MET A 217 -11.12 -3.44 -13.62
CA MET A 217 -12.22 -4.07 -12.86
C MET A 217 -11.73 -5.21 -11.97
N VAL A 218 -10.86 -6.09 -12.48
CA VAL A 218 -10.23 -7.15 -11.68
C VAL A 218 -9.44 -6.56 -10.53
N ASN A 219 -8.71 -5.46 -10.76
CA ASN A 219 -7.94 -4.80 -9.72
C ASN A 219 -8.84 -4.15 -8.64
N ALA A 220 -9.95 -3.52 -9.04
CA ALA A 220 -10.94 -2.98 -8.11
C ALA A 220 -11.54 -4.09 -7.21
N LEU A 221 -11.94 -5.21 -7.82
CA LEU A 221 -12.46 -6.38 -7.11
C LEU A 221 -11.42 -6.99 -6.17
N ALA A 222 -10.15 -7.04 -6.59
CA ALA A 222 -9.05 -7.52 -5.75
C ALA A 222 -8.88 -6.65 -4.49
N TYR A 223 -8.89 -5.32 -4.61
CA TYR A 223 -8.86 -4.43 -3.45
C TYR A 223 -10.07 -4.63 -2.53
N ALA A 224 -11.28 -4.76 -3.10
CA ALA A 224 -12.48 -5.03 -2.31
C ALA A 224 -12.36 -6.35 -1.53
N ALA A 225 -11.93 -7.43 -2.20
CA ALA A 225 -11.71 -8.73 -1.57
C ALA A 225 -10.65 -8.68 -0.47
N ILE A 226 -9.55 -7.95 -0.68
CA ILE A 226 -8.50 -7.72 0.31
C ILE A 226 -9.07 -7.00 1.54
N GLY A 227 -9.87 -5.96 1.34
CA GLY A 227 -10.54 -5.22 2.41
C GLY A 227 -11.46 -6.11 3.24
N VAL A 228 -12.34 -6.86 2.58
CA VAL A 228 -13.25 -7.81 3.23
C VAL A 228 -12.49 -8.88 4.01
N ALA A 229 -11.47 -9.48 3.39
CA ALA A 229 -10.64 -10.50 4.03
C ALA A 229 -9.93 -9.96 5.28
N TYR A 230 -9.38 -8.74 5.22
CA TYR A 230 -8.74 -8.11 6.37
C TYR A 230 -9.72 -7.90 7.53
N VAL A 231 -10.91 -7.36 7.25
CA VAL A 231 -11.95 -7.14 8.27
C VAL A 231 -12.41 -8.45 8.87
N ALA A 232 -12.71 -9.46 8.04
CA ALA A 232 -13.14 -10.78 8.49
C ALA A 232 -12.11 -11.43 9.43
N LEU A 233 -10.82 -11.41 9.07
CA LEU A 233 -9.74 -11.91 9.93
C LEU A 233 -9.65 -11.15 11.26
N LYS A 234 -9.84 -9.82 11.24
CA LYS A 234 -9.78 -8.99 12.45
C LYS A 234 -10.96 -9.26 13.39
N LEU A 235 -12.16 -9.42 12.84
CA LEU A 235 -13.37 -9.75 13.59
C LEU A 235 -13.25 -11.14 14.20
N ARG A 236 -12.85 -12.15 13.41
CA ARG A 236 -12.59 -13.52 13.91
C ARG A 236 -11.62 -13.49 15.09
N ARG A 237 -10.52 -12.74 14.97
CA ARG A 237 -9.52 -12.63 16.04
C ARG A 237 -10.03 -11.88 17.27
N ARG A 238 -10.96 -10.95 17.13
CA ARG A 238 -11.63 -10.30 18.27
C ARG A 238 -12.54 -11.31 18.98
N ALA A 239 -13.31 -12.10 18.23
CA ALA A 239 -14.15 -13.16 18.76
C ALA A 239 -13.33 -14.24 19.49
N GLU A 240 -12.26 -14.77 18.87
CA GLU A 240 -11.36 -15.76 19.49
C GLU A 240 -10.74 -15.26 20.81
N ARG A 241 -10.42 -13.96 20.90
CA ARG A 241 -9.88 -13.37 22.13
C ARG A 241 -10.94 -13.24 23.21
N ARG A 242 -12.16 -12.84 22.85
CA ARG A 242 -13.28 -12.77 23.80
C ARG A 242 -13.60 -14.14 24.38
N ALA A 243 -13.71 -15.16 23.52
CA ALA A 243 -13.96 -16.55 23.96
C ALA A 243 -12.89 -17.05 24.95
N LYS A 244 -11.61 -16.74 24.72
CA LYS A 244 -10.53 -17.11 25.64
C LYS A 244 -10.54 -16.37 26.97
N VAL A 245 -11.05 -15.14 27.00
CA VAL A 245 -11.18 -14.38 28.26
C VAL A 245 -12.30 -14.99 29.09
N VAL A 246 -13.47 -15.25 28.47
CA VAL A 246 -14.61 -15.91 29.12
C VAL A 246 -14.20 -17.27 29.68
N ALA A 247 -13.61 -18.14 28.85
CA ALA A 247 -13.17 -19.47 29.29
C ALA A 247 -12.10 -19.45 30.41
N ARG A 248 -11.36 -18.35 30.59
CA ARG A 248 -10.41 -18.22 31.71
C ARG A 248 -11.09 -17.75 33.00
N GLN A 249 -12.16 -16.96 32.87
CA GLN A 249 -12.97 -16.52 34.01
C GLN A 249 -13.75 -17.69 34.60
N ASP A 250 -14.29 -18.56 33.73
CA ASP A 250 -15.05 -19.76 34.14
C ASP A 250 -14.17 -20.82 34.85
N VAL A 251 -12.88 -20.89 34.54
CA VAL A 251 -11.92 -21.82 35.21
C VAL A 251 -11.40 -21.26 36.54
N SER A 252 -11.56 -19.96 36.79
CA SER A 252 -11.13 -19.29 38.02
C SER A 252 -12.24 -19.07 39.05
N ALA A 253 -13.48 -19.45 38.71
CA ALA A 253 -14.65 -19.43 39.58
C ALA A 253 -14.91 -20.84 40.13
#